data_AF-A0AA35P3C0-F1
#
_entry.id   AF-A0AA35P3C0-F1
#
_cell.length_a   1.000
_cell.length_b   1.000
_cell.length_c   1.000
_cell.angle_alpha   90.00
_cell.angle_beta   90.00
_cell.angle_gamma   90.00
#
_symmetry.space_group_name_H-M   'P 1'
#
loop_
_entity.id
_entity.type
_entity.pdbx_description
1 polymer ?
#
loop_
_entity_poly.entity_id
_entity_poly.type
_entity_poly.pdbx_seq_one_letter_code
_entity_poly.pdbx_strand_id
1 'polypeptide(L)'
;MTSADDCWTDHRLIRSTMAIKIIPQCRLQGRKPRCKMNTQALQDPIKQDCFQMTLKGHLLSEFPDNIEEHWTKLKTSIIAACEQTIGYQTKKHQDWFDENDSEIECMIDKKRKAFRSDKEIETVPLRKKPMATLMLRFKEEPEN
;
A
#
# COMPACT_ATOMS: atom_id res chain seq x y z
N MET A 1 11.08 -31.76 22.78
CA MET A 1 9.61 -31.98 22.72
C MET A 1 9.16 -31.50 21.35
N THR A 2 8.81 -32.45 20.49
CA THR A 2 8.45 -32.27 19.09
C THR A 2 6.99 -31.81 18.99
N SER A 3 6.75 -30.55 18.60
CA SER A 3 5.39 -30.10 18.29
C SER A 3 4.94 -30.77 17.00
N ALA A 4 3.81 -31.46 17.07
CA ALA A 4 3.17 -32.11 15.94
C ALA A 4 2.74 -31.06 14.92
N ASP A 5 3.46 -30.99 13.81
CA ASP A 5 2.96 -30.40 12.57
C ASP A 5 1.89 -31.35 12.02
N ASP A 6 0.63 -31.02 12.29
CA ASP A 6 -0.55 -31.69 11.73
C ASP A 6 -0.70 -31.34 10.23
N CYS A 7 0.20 -31.87 9.41
CA CYS A 7 0.12 -31.80 7.95
C CYS A 7 -0.72 -32.98 7.42
N TRP A 8 -2.04 -32.80 7.35
CA TRP A 8 -3.02 -33.77 6.82
C TRP A 8 -2.96 -33.96 5.29
N THR A 9 -1.77 -33.90 4.71
CA THR A 9 -1.53 -34.18 3.29
C THR A 9 -0.42 -35.20 3.17
N ASP A 10 -0.59 -36.18 2.27
CA ASP A 10 0.41 -37.22 1.88
C ASP A 10 1.80 -36.62 1.53
N HIS A 11 1.86 -35.32 1.26
CA HIS A 11 3.09 -34.60 1.01
C HIS A 11 3.85 -34.26 2.31
N ARG A 12 5.02 -34.86 2.47
CA ARG A 12 6.00 -34.47 3.49
C ARG A 12 6.84 -33.30 2.98
N LEU A 13 6.91 -32.23 3.77
CA LEU A 13 7.84 -31.13 3.48
C LEU A 13 9.26 -31.58 3.77
N ILE A 14 10.11 -31.62 2.74
CA ILE A 14 11.54 -31.88 2.89
C ILE A 14 12.27 -30.54 2.89
N ARG A 15 12.89 -30.19 4.02
CA ARG A 15 13.69 -28.96 4.16
C ARG A 15 15.17 -29.27 3.95
N SER A 16 15.78 -28.66 2.93
CA SER A 16 17.24 -28.66 2.74
C SER A 16 17.80 -27.28 3.07
N THR A 17 18.82 -27.22 3.92
CA THR A 17 19.52 -25.98 4.27
C THR A 17 20.74 -25.81 3.39
N MET A 18 20.76 -24.74 2.59
CA MET A 18 21.85 -24.45 1.67
C MET A 18 22.16 -22.96 1.65
N ALA A 19 23.43 -22.61 1.42
CA ALA A 19 23.91 -21.24 1.33
C ALA A 19 23.94 -20.78 -0.14
N ILE A 20 22.79 -20.43 -0.69
CA ILE A 20 22.68 -19.90 -2.06
C ILE A 20 22.78 -18.37 -2.02
N LYS A 21 23.74 -17.81 -2.77
CA LYS A 21 23.77 -16.38 -3.05
C LYS A 21 23.00 -16.12 -4.35
N ILE A 22 21.75 -15.68 -4.23
CA ILE A 22 21.00 -15.18 -5.36
C ILE A 22 21.52 -13.77 -5.64
N ILE A 23 22.28 -13.61 -6.72
CA ILE A 23 22.67 -12.28 -7.19
C ILE A 23 21.41 -11.67 -7.82
N PRO A 24 20.86 -10.58 -7.28
CA PRO A 24 19.73 -9.93 -7.91
C PRO A 24 20.17 -9.46 -9.29
N GLN A 25 19.38 -9.81 -10.31
CA GLN A 25 19.63 -9.32 -11.66
C GLN A 25 19.52 -7.80 -11.61
N CYS A 26 20.63 -7.09 -11.84
CA CYS A 26 20.60 -5.64 -12.04
C CYS A 26 19.74 -5.39 -13.28
N ARG A 27 18.47 -5.04 -13.06
CA ARG A 27 17.63 -4.52 -14.13
C ARG A 27 18.37 -3.28 -14.62
N LEU A 28 18.82 -3.30 -15.88
CA LEU A 28 19.11 -2.08 -16.60
C LEU A 28 17.78 -1.32 -16.59
N GLN A 29 17.61 -0.43 -15.60
CA GLN A 29 16.46 0.44 -15.57
C GLN A 29 16.51 1.17 -16.90
N GLY A 30 15.56 0.87 -17.79
CA GLY A 30 15.43 1.58 -19.04
C GLY A 30 15.39 3.08 -18.76
N ARG A 31 15.68 3.89 -19.79
CA ARG A 31 15.70 5.36 -19.66
C ARG A 31 14.53 5.82 -18.78
N LYS A 32 14.84 6.61 -17.74
CA LYS A 32 13.83 7.12 -16.82
C LYS A 32 12.67 7.69 -17.65
N PRO A 33 11.43 7.19 -17.45
CA PRO A 33 10.29 7.71 -18.19
C PRO A 33 10.21 9.21 -17.91
N ARG A 34 10.02 10.01 -18.96
CA ARG A 34 9.89 11.46 -18.82
C ARG A 34 8.71 11.74 -17.89
N CYS A 35 8.95 12.57 -16.87
CA CYS A 35 7.90 13.00 -15.96
C CYS A 35 6.89 13.85 -16.75
N LYS A 36 5.60 13.49 -16.69
CA LYS A 36 4.53 14.20 -17.41
C LYS A 36 3.97 15.30 -16.52
N MET A 37 3.57 16.43 -17.10
CA MET A 37 2.88 17.51 -16.35
C MET A 37 1.51 17.06 -15.89
N ASN A 38 1.09 17.50 -14.70
CA ASN A 38 -0.19 17.12 -14.12
C ASN A 38 -1.37 17.90 -14.71
N THR A 39 -1.74 17.61 -15.95
CA THR A 39 -2.87 18.29 -16.61
C THR A 39 -4.21 18.11 -15.89
N GLN A 40 -4.38 17.08 -15.05
CA GLN A 40 -5.59 16.91 -14.24
C GLN A 40 -5.75 18.01 -13.18
N ALA A 41 -4.65 18.58 -12.68
CA ALA A 41 -4.74 19.68 -11.72
C ALA A 41 -5.38 20.94 -12.32
N LEU A 42 -5.42 21.08 -13.65
CA LEU A 42 -6.15 22.16 -14.31
C LEU A 42 -7.66 21.98 -14.25
N GLN A 43 -8.21 20.86 -13.77
CA GLN A 43 -9.66 20.76 -13.53
C GLN A 43 -10.11 21.70 -12.39
N ASP A 44 -9.20 22.06 -11.50
CA ASP A 44 -9.46 22.99 -10.40
C ASP A 44 -9.38 24.44 -10.92
N PRO A 45 -10.46 25.26 -10.83
CA PRO A 45 -10.48 26.62 -11.37
C PRO A 45 -9.44 27.53 -10.70
N ILE A 46 -9.20 27.35 -9.40
CA ILE A 46 -8.19 28.10 -8.65
C ILE A 46 -6.78 27.87 -9.22
N LYS A 47 -6.47 26.63 -9.61
CA LYS A 47 -5.16 26.32 -10.20
C LYS A 47 -5.05 26.85 -11.62
N GLN A 48 -6.14 26.90 -12.38
CA GLN A 48 -6.15 27.56 -13.68
C GLN A 48 -5.83 29.04 -13.53
N ASP A 49 -6.46 29.74 -12.60
CA ASP A 49 -6.25 31.17 -12.38
C ASP A 49 -4.81 31.45 -11.91
N CYS A 50 -4.30 30.67 -10.97
CA CYS A 50 -2.90 30.74 -10.54
C CYS A 50 -1.95 30.51 -11.73
N PHE A 51 -2.20 29.49 -12.56
CA PHE A 51 -1.38 29.22 -13.73
C PHE A 51 -1.41 30.36 -14.74
N GLN A 52 -2.59 30.92 -15.03
CA GLN A 52 -2.72 32.06 -15.94
C GLN A 52 -1.95 33.28 -15.43
N MET A 53 -2.03 33.57 -14.13
CA MET A 53 -1.29 34.68 -13.51
C MET A 53 0.22 34.49 -13.64
N THR A 54 0.72 33.31 -13.26
CA THR A 54 2.15 32.97 -13.36
C THR A 54 2.63 33.00 -14.80
N LEU A 55 1.85 32.46 -15.73
CA LEU A 55 2.20 32.43 -17.15
C LEU A 55 2.32 33.85 -17.71
N LYS A 56 1.35 34.73 -17.42
CA LYS A 56 1.40 36.14 -17.84
C LYS A 56 2.66 36.85 -17.31
N GLY A 57 3.10 36.53 -16.09
CA GLY A 57 4.33 37.10 -15.52
C GLY A 57 5.62 36.57 -16.16
N HIS A 58 5.60 35.36 -16.72
CA HIS A 58 6.77 34.74 -17.36
C HIS A 58 6.88 35.00 -18.87
N LEU A 59 5.83 35.50 -19.50
CA LEU A 59 5.85 35.86 -20.92
C LEU A 59 6.63 37.17 -21.11
N LEU A 60 7.47 37.19 -22.14
CA LEU A 60 8.23 38.37 -22.51
C LEU A 60 7.29 39.42 -23.12
N SER A 61 7.48 40.68 -22.76
CA SER A 61 6.74 41.79 -23.36
C SER A 61 7.24 42.16 -24.76
N GLU A 62 8.45 41.71 -25.13
CA GLU A 62 9.13 42.05 -26.39
C GLU A 62 9.58 40.77 -27.10
N PHE A 63 9.40 40.77 -28.43
CA PHE A 63 9.77 39.66 -29.31
C PHE A 63 11.19 39.87 -29.83
N PRO A 64 12.17 39.00 -29.52
CA PRO A 64 13.51 39.10 -30.06
C PRO A 64 13.53 38.76 -31.56
N ASP A 65 14.47 39.33 -32.32
CA ASP A 65 14.58 39.16 -33.77
C ASP A 65 14.87 37.71 -34.20
N ASN A 66 15.52 36.93 -33.33
CA ASN A 66 15.82 35.54 -33.59
C ASN A 66 14.64 34.62 -33.21
N ILE A 67 14.01 34.05 -34.23
CA ILE A 67 12.84 33.17 -34.11
C ILE A 67 13.13 31.93 -33.23
N GLU A 68 14.31 31.33 -33.34
CA GLU A 68 14.66 30.12 -32.58
C GLU A 68 14.81 30.44 -31.08
N GLU A 69 15.40 31.58 -30.76
CA GLU A 69 15.49 32.07 -29.38
C GLU A 69 14.12 32.43 -28.82
N HIS A 70 13.24 32.99 -29.64
CA HIS A 70 11.88 33.28 -29.22
C HIS A 70 11.12 31.99 -28.86
N TRP A 71 11.15 30.97 -29.73
CA TRP A 71 10.47 29.69 -29.46
C TRP A 71 11.05 28.96 -28.25
N THR A 72 12.36 28.99 -28.07
CA THR A 72 13.01 28.37 -26.91
C THR A 72 12.63 29.09 -25.62
N LYS A 73 12.62 30.43 -25.59
CA LYS A 73 12.17 31.23 -24.42
C LYS A 73 10.69 31.00 -24.12
N LEU A 74 9.82 30.98 -25.12
CA LEU A 74 8.39 30.70 -24.93
C LEU A 74 8.20 29.32 -24.29
N LYS A 75 8.89 28.31 -24.83
CA LYS A 75 8.83 26.94 -24.31
C LYS A 75 9.32 26.85 -22.87
N THR A 76 10.45 27.47 -22.53
CA THR A 76 11.00 27.43 -21.17
C THR A 76 10.11 28.19 -20.19
N SER A 77 9.53 29.33 -20.57
CA SER A 77 8.57 30.08 -19.75
C SER A 77 7.31 29.27 -19.45
N ILE A 78 6.76 28.57 -20.46
CA ILE A 78 5.59 27.69 -20.28
C ILE A 78 5.93 26.53 -19.34
N ILE A 79 7.08 25.87 -19.55
CA ILE A 79 7.50 24.74 -18.69
C ILE A 79 7.69 25.22 -17.25
N ALA A 80 8.37 26.35 -17.04
CA ALA A 80 8.60 26.91 -15.70
C ALA A 80 7.28 27.30 -15.00
N ALA A 81 6.34 27.92 -15.72
CA ALA A 81 5.03 28.25 -15.16
C ALA A 81 4.25 26.99 -14.75
N CYS A 82 4.29 25.95 -15.58
CA CYS A 82 3.67 24.67 -15.27
C CYS A 82 4.34 23.98 -14.07
N GLU A 83 5.67 24.03 -13.94
CA GLU A 83 6.41 23.44 -12.82
C GLU A 83 6.04 24.11 -11.49
N GLN A 84 5.89 25.44 -11.49
CA GLN A 84 5.57 26.20 -10.28
C GLN A 84 4.12 26.02 -9.80
N THR A 85 3.18 25.83 -10.73
CA THR A 85 1.73 25.87 -10.41
C THR A 85 1.11 24.49 -10.30
N ILE A 86 1.35 23.64 -11.30
CA ILE A 86 0.63 22.37 -11.51
C ILE A 86 1.52 21.19 -11.16
N GLY A 87 2.83 21.33 -11.38
CA GLY A 87 3.84 20.31 -11.11
C GLY A 87 3.71 19.08 -12.01
N TYR A 88 4.40 18.02 -11.60
CA TYR A 88 4.48 16.76 -12.33
C TYR A 88 3.48 15.73 -11.80
N GLN A 89 3.01 14.86 -12.70
CA GLN A 89 2.21 13.69 -12.32
C GLN A 89 3.04 12.77 -11.44
N THR A 90 2.57 12.55 -10.23
CA THR A 90 3.10 11.52 -9.36
C THR A 90 2.42 10.20 -9.72
N LYS A 91 3.22 9.13 -9.81
CA LYS A 91 2.65 7.78 -9.86
C LYS A 91 2.20 7.44 -8.46
N LYS A 92 0.90 7.25 -8.26
CA LYS A 92 0.46 6.44 -7.11
C LYS A 92 0.94 5.01 -7.37
N HIS A 93 1.54 4.39 -6.35
CA HIS A 93 1.66 2.93 -6.37
C HIS A 93 0.22 2.42 -6.41
N GLN A 94 -0.07 1.56 -7.36
CA GLN A 94 -1.26 0.73 -7.27
C GLN A 94 -0.73 -0.61 -6.79
N ASP A 95 -0.45 -0.72 -5.49
CA ASP A 95 -0.47 -2.05 -4.92
C ASP A 95 -1.94 -2.44 -4.82
N TRP A 96 -2.29 -3.64 -5.29
CA TRP A 96 -3.67 -4.12 -5.21
C TRP A 96 -4.18 -4.23 -3.76
N PHE A 97 -3.25 -4.14 -2.80
CA PHE A 97 -3.53 -4.23 -1.37
C PHE A 97 -3.66 -2.87 -0.67
N ASP A 98 -3.24 -1.75 -1.28
CA ASP A 98 -3.22 -0.43 -0.61
C ASP A 98 -4.60 -0.02 -0.05
N GLU A 99 -5.69 -0.37 -0.74
CA GLU A 99 -7.07 -0.09 -0.31
C GLU A 99 -7.52 -0.99 0.86
N ASN A 100 -6.91 -2.17 1.01
CA ASN A 100 -7.31 -3.21 1.97
C ASN A 100 -6.32 -3.36 3.14
N ASP A 101 -5.20 -2.63 3.14
CA ASP A 101 -4.13 -2.76 4.15
C ASP A 101 -4.65 -2.70 5.58
N SER A 102 -5.57 -1.76 5.85
CA SER A 102 -6.17 -1.59 7.18
C SER A 102 -6.99 -2.81 7.60
N GLU A 103 -7.71 -3.44 6.66
CA GLU A 103 -8.50 -4.64 6.94
C GLU A 103 -7.59 -5.86 7.14
N ILE A 104 -6.53 -5.98 6.33
CA ILE A 104 -5.54 -7.04 6.43
C ILE A 104 -4.79 -6.96 7.78
N GLU A 105 -4.34 -5.77 8.18
CA GLU A 105 -3.71 -5.55 9.49
C GLU A 105 -4.64 -5.93 10.63
N CYS A 106 -5.92 -5.51 10.57
CA CYS A 106 -6.92 -5.87 11.56
C CYS A 106 -7.10 -7.39 11.69
N MET A 107 -7.15 -8.10 10.56
CA MET A 107 -7.31 -9.56 10.53
C MET A 107 -6.08 -10.28 11.08
N ILE A 108 -4.88 -9.80 10.75
CA ILE A 108 -3.61 -10.33 11.28
C ILE A 108 -3.56 -10.13 12.80
N ASP A 109 -3.98 -8.98 13.31
CA ASP A 109 -3.99 -8.69 14.74
C ASP A 109 -5.00 -9.53 15.50
N LYS A 110 -6.19 -9.76 14.94
CA LYS A 110 -7.17 -10.70 15.50
C LYS A 110 -6.58 -12.11 15.62
N LYS A 111 -5.96 -12.62 14.55
CA LYS A 111 -5.28 -13.92 14.57
C LYS A 111 -4.18 -14.00 15.62
N ARG A 112 -3.32 -12.97 15.69
CA ARG A 112 -2.23 -12.90 16.68
C ARG A 112 -2.75 -12.84 18.11
N LYS A 113 -3.84 -12.10 18.37
CA LYS A 113 -4.50 -12.05 19.68
C LYS A 113 -5.03 -13.42 20.09
N ALA A 114 -5.80 -14.08 19.22
CA ALA A 114 -6.35 -15.40 19.49
C ALA A 114 -5.24 -16.43 19.81
N PHE A 115 -4.15 -16.42 19.03
CA PHE A 115 -3.01 -17.30 19.27
C PHE A 115 -2.31 -17.06 20.60
N ARG A 116 -2.18 -15.79 21.03
CA ARG A 116 -1.62 -15.45 22.35
C ARG A 116 -2.51 -15.95 23.49
N SER A 117 -3.82 -15.74 23.37
CA SER A 117 -4.79 -16.24 24.36
C SER A 117 -4.75 -17.75 24.51
N ASP A 118 -4.62 -18.48 23.40
CA ASP A 118 -4.55 -19.95 23.39
C ASP A 118 -3.28 -20.47 24.08
N LYS A 119 -2.14 -19.81 23.83
CA LYS A 119 -0.89 -20.10 24.55
C LYS A 119 -0.94 -19.78 26.04
N GLU A 120 -1.65 -18.72 26.45
CA GLU A 120 -1.86 -18.43 27.87
C GLU A 120 -2.74 -19.49 28.54
N ILE A 121 -3.76 -20.02 27.84
CA ILE A 121 -4.62 -21.09 28.33
C ILE A 121 -3.82 -22.39 28.59
N GLU A 122 -2.86 -22.74 27.73
CA GLU A 122 -1.97 -23.91 27.97
C GLU A 122 -1.11 -23.77 29.25
N THR A 123 -0.83 -22.55 29.69
CA THR A 123 -0.01 -22.31 30.90
C THR A 123 -0.80 -22.31 32.21
N VAL A 124 -2.14 -22.28 32.15
CA VAL A 124 -2.99 -22.29 33.34
C VAL A 124 -3.52 -23.71 33.57
N PRO A 125 -3.25 -24.34 34.73
CA PRO A 125 -3.75 -25.68 35.00
C PRO A 125 -5.28 -25.69 34.95
N LEU A 126 -5.85 -26.51 34.07
CA LEU A 126 -7.30 -26.79 34.03
C LEU A 126 -7.78 -27.22 35.41
N ARG A 127 -8.45 -26.32 36.15
CA ARG A 127 -9.24 -26.70 37.33
C ARG A 127 -10.42 -27.53 36.84
N LYS A 128 -10.28 -28.86 36.89
CA LYS A 128 -11.36 -29.80 36.62
C LYS A 128 -12.54 -29.48 37.54
N LYS A 129 -13.65 -28.98 36.97
CA LYS A 129 -14.92 -28.88 37.72
C LYS A 129 -15.56 -30.27 37.76
N PRO A 130 -16.09 -30.71 38.92
CA PRO A 130 -16.67 -32.04 39.07
C PRO A 130 -17.95 -32.21 38.23
N MET A 131 -18.09 -33.38 37.62
CA MET A 131 -19.17 -33.78 36.68
C MET A 131 -20.61 -33.61 37.20
N ALA A 132 -20.80 -33.41 38.51
CA ALA A 132 -22.13 -33.30 39.12
C ALA A 132 -22.93 -32.05 38.69
N THR A 133 -22.29 -31.01 38.13
CA THR A 133 -22.99 -29.76 37.78
C THR A 133 -23.66 -29.78 36.39
N LEU A 134 -23.33 -30.74 35.51
CA LEU A 134 -23.88 -30.81 34.15
C LEU A 134 -25.21 -31.58 34.03
N MET A 135 -25.59 -32.36 35.04
CA MET A 135 -26.81 -33.19 35.01
C MET A 135 -28.09 -32.47 35.46
N LEU A 136 -28.01 -31.29 36.07
CA LEU A 136 -29.19 -30.57 36.58
C LEU A 136 -29.79 -29.56 35.60
N ARG A 137 -29.21 -29.39 34.40
CA ARG A 137 -29.69 -28.39 33.43
C ARG A 137 -30.44 -28.97 32.22
N PHE A 138 -30.70 -30.28 32.21
CA PHE A 138 -31.32 -31.00 31.09
C PHE A 138 -32.70 -31.57 31.40
N LYS A 139 -33.34 -31.19 32.51
CA LYS A 139 -34.58 -31.84 32.98
C LYS A 139 -35.73 -30.89 33.33
N GLU A 140 -35.77 -29.70 32.74
CA GLU A 140 -36.92 -28.78 32.86
C GLU A 140 -37.24 -28.12 31.51
N GLU A 141 -37.97 -28.83 30.66
CA GLU A 141 -38.77 -28.26 29.56
C GLU A 141 -40.11 -29.02 29.58
N PRO A 142 -41.26 -28.38 29.88
CA PRO A 142 -42.57 -29.02 29.80
C PRO A 142 -43.13 -28.95 28.38
N GLU A 143 -43.74 -30.04 27.93
CA GLU A 143 -44.50 -30.14 26.68
C GLU A 143 -45.71 -29.19 26.70
N ASN A 144 -45.87 -28.40 25.64
CA ASN A 144 -47.17 -27.99 25.11
C ASN A 144 -47.06 -27.79 23.60
#